data_AF-A0A2N0S7E6-F1
#
_entry.id   AF-A0A2N0S7E6-F1
#
_cell.length_a   1.000
_cell.length_b   1.000
_cell.length_c   1.000
_cell.angle_alpha   90.00
_cell.angle_beta   90.00
_cell.angle_gamma   90.00
#
_symmetry.space_group_name_H-M   'P 1'
#
loop_
_entity.id
_entity.type
_entity.pdbx_description
1 polymer ?
#
loop_
_entity_poly.entity_id
_entity_poly.type
_entity_poly.pdbx_seq_one_letter_code
_entity_poly.pdbx_strand_id
1 'polypeptide(L)'
;MVNLKDRWQGYHIGINNYGARSLINCISPSIALNLPKAMPNPIPNLEYHGFSLADHTGSLLLKPPTKQVKDVYEVANTTNSLSTIITYRDRLRDILLENVPVQWGKKCIGYEETDDGVWVLFEDGSKEFCDILVGADGVNSPVRKQKLPELQIFDYGITMIIADVAAPKNLLDRLIKLNGNGTFQETVGFYGDTTFIFFRHIPIEQENFENKNETYYRATILYGYPTKLDDEHDEHKVDDEDSASVVNHVKYYIRKLRPKCEMTKHRIGIMGLGSQNDS
;
A
#
# COMPACT_ATOMS: atom_id res chain seq x y z
N MET A 1 16.05 -11.18 -17.83
CA MET A 1 14.70 -10.83 -18.28
C MET A 1 13.76 -11.34 -17.21
N VAL A 2 13.24 -10.46 -16.35
CA VAL A 2 12.31 -10.88 -15.28
C VAL A 2 10.94 -11.03 -15.94
N ASN A 3 10.34 -12.20 -15.78
CA ASN A 3 9.07 -12.57 -16.38
C ASN A 3 7.96 -11.75 -15.69
N LEU A 4 7.33 -10.81 -16.40
CA LEU A 4 6.30 -9.88 -15.89
C LEU A 4 4.96 -10.57 -15.52
N LYS A 5 4.93 -11.90 -15.42
CA LYS A 5 3.73 -12.70 -15.11
C LYS A 5 3.49 -12.87 -13.60
N ASP A 6 3.79 -11.84 -12.82
CA ASP A 6 3.63 -11.92 -11.37
C ASP A 6 2.22 -11.49 -10.96
N ARG A 7 1.56 -12.37 -10.20
CA ARG A 7 0.42 -12.02 -9.33
C ARG A 7 0.74 -10.69 -8.65
N TRP A 8 -0.19 -9.73 -8.70
CA TRP A 8 -0.05 -8.45 -8.00
C TRP A 8 -0.05 -8.69 -6.48
N GLN A 9 1.12 -8.99 -5.91
CA GLN A 9 1.24 -9.22 -4.48
C GLN A 9 1.61 -7.93 -3.77
N GLY A 10 0.58 -7.16 -3.43
CA GLY A 10 0.66 -6.09 -2.45
C GLY A 10 0.51 -4.69 -3.01
N TYR A 11 0.10 -3.80 -2.13
CA TYR A 11 -0.29 -2.42 -2.41
C TYR A 11 0.90 -1.49 -2.70
N HIS A 12 0.57 -0.34 -3.28
CA HIS A 12 1.48 0.80 -3.32
C HIS A 12 1.91 1.21 -1.92
N ILE A 13 3.18 1.55 -1.76
CA ILE A 13 3.71 2.15 -0.54
C ILE A 13 4.21 3.56 -0.83
N GLY A 14 3.88 4.47 0.07
CA GLY A 14 4.40 5.83 0.07
C GLY A 14 5.68 5.92 0.90
N ILE A 15 6.75 6.45 0.31
CA ILE A 15 8.02 6.72 0.99
C ILE A 15 8.22 8.23 1.06
N ASN A 16 8.19 8.79 2.27
CA ASN A 16 8.50 10.19 2.51
C ASN A 16 10.03 10.44 2.53
N ASN A 17 10.43 11.69 2.73
CA ASN A 17 11.85 12.08 2.76
C ASN A 17 12.68 11.39 3.87
N TYR A 18 12.09 11.04 5.02
CA TYR A 18 12.78 10.29 6.08
C TYR A 18 12.97 8.82 5.70
N GLY A 19 11.92 8.20 5.15
CA GLY A 19 11.97 6.83 4.66
C GLY A 19 12.97 6.67 3.51
N ALA A 20 12.98 7.62 2.57
CA ALA A 20 13.91 7.62 1.44
C ALA A 20 15.38 7.75 1.91
N ARG A 21 15.67 8.68 2.84
CA ARG A 21 17.01 8.82 3.43
C ARG A 21 17.45 7.55 4.14
N SER A 22 16.57 6.96 4.95
CA SER A 22 16.88 5.74 5.70
C SER A 22 17.13 4.57 4.75
N LEU A 23 16.29 4.40 3.72
CA LEU A 23 16.46 3.39 2.68
C LEU A 23 17.83 3.52 2.00
N ILE A 24 18.19 4.72 1.52
CA ILE A 24 19.46 4.95 0.81
C ILE A 24 20.67 4.68 1.71
N ASN A 25 20.58 5.01 3.00
CA ASN A 25 21.68 4.78 3.96
C ASN A 25 21.86 3.30 4.33
N CYS A 26 20.84 2.46 4.16
CA CYS A 26 20.87 1.06 4.57
C CYS A 26 21.14 0.08 3.43
N ILE A 27 21.09 0.51 2.17
CA ILE A 27 21.29 -0.36 1.01
C ILE A 27 22.72 -0.26 0.47
N SER A 28 23.19 -1.34 -0.16
CA SER A 28 24.48 -1.36 -0.85
C SER A 28 24.43 -0.53 -2.14
N PRO A 29 25.57 -0.11 -2.71
CA PRO A 29 25.63 0.57 -4.00
C PRO A 29 25.01 -0.24 -5.15
N SER A 30 25.10 -1.58 -5.12
CA SER A 30 24.49 -2.42 -6.15
C SER A 30 22.96 -2.38 -6.11
N ILE A 31 22.38 -2.44 -4.90
CA ILE A 31 20.93 -2.29 -4.70
C ILE A 31 20.48 -0.87 -5.07
N ALA A 32 21.25 0.16 -4.69
CA ALA A 32 20.97 1.55 -5.04
C ALA A 32 20.89 1.76 -6.56
N LEU A 33 21.80 1.17 -7.34
CA LEU A 33 21.76 1.21 -8.80
C LEU A 33 20.52 0.52 -9.38
N ASN A 34 19.99 -0.49 -8.70
CA ASN A 34 18.79 -1.22 -9.11
C ASN A 34 17.48 -0.59 -8.64
N LEU A 35 17.48 0.28 -7.62
CA LEU A 35 16.26 0.91 -7.08
C LEU A 35 15.29 1.47 -8.15
N PRO A 36 15.73 2.13 -9.24
CA PRO A 36 14.81 2.60 -10.28
C PRO A 36 13.97 1.51 -10.95
N LYS A 37 14.35 0.23 -10.86
CA LYS A 37 13.52 -0.90 -11.34
C LYS A 37 12.27 -1.12 -10.47
N ALA A 38 12.36 -0.86 -9.16
CA ALA A 38 11.22 -0.95 -8.25
C ALA A 38 10.50 0.39 -8.11
N MET A 39 11.27 1.47 -8.14
CA MET A 39 10.83 2.85 -8.01
C MET A 39 11.11 3.62 -9.32
N PRO A 40 10.42 3.31 -10.44
CA PRO A 40 10.70 4.03 -11.69
C PRO A 40 10.55 5.53 -11.52
N ASN A 41 11.29 6.29 -12.31
CA ASN A 41 11.25 7.74 -12.24
C ASN A 41 9.83 8.25 -12.53
N PRO A 42 9.36 9.29 -11.83
CA PRO A 42 8.06 9.88 -12.05
C PRO A 42 7.93 10.48 -13.44
N ILE A 43 6.75 10.39 -14.05
CA ILE A 43 6.52 10.98 -15.37
C ILE A 43 6.52 12.52 -15.29
N PRO A 44 7.44 13.21 -16.00
CA PRO A 44 7.53 14.67 -15.95
C PRO A 44 6.21 15.37 -16.31
N ASN A 45 5.89 16.46 -15.63
CA ASN A 45 4.65 17.24 -15.79
C ASN A 45 3.32 16.50 -15.52
N LEU A 46 3.35 15.20 -15.18
CA LEU A 46 2.15 14.41 -14.85
C LEU A 46 2.15 13.94 -13.39
N GLU A 47 3.28 13.42 -12.89
CA GLU A 47 3.38 12.92 -11.51
C GLU A 47 3.89 13.98 -10.53
N TYR A 48 3.03 14.38 -9.60
CA TYR A 48 3.37 15.27 -8.50
C TYR A 48 3.34 14.51 -7.17
N HIS A 49 4.42 14.62 -6.40
CA HIS A 49 4.68 13.88 -5.15
C HIS A 49 3.93 14.54 -4.00
N GLY A 50 2.62 14.58 -4.17
CA GLY A 50 1.73 15.45 -3.43
C GLY A 50 0.60 14.69 -2.79
N PHE A 51 0.15 15.26 -1.68
CA PHE A 51 -1.05 14.86 -0.98
C PHE A 51 -2.18 15.82 -1.31
N SER A 52 -3.38 15.30 -1.52
CA SER A 52 -4.60 16.11 -1.44
C SER A 52 -5.62 15.45 -0.52
N LEU A 53 -6.29 16.28 0.27
CA LEU A 53 -7.39 15.91 1.14
C LEU A 53 -8.63 16.67 0.68
N ALA A 54 -9.70 15.96 0.40
CA ALA A 54 -11.01 16.54 0.14
C ALA A 54 -12.08 15.95 1.05
N ASP A 55 -13.22 16.63 1.15
CA ASP A 55 -14.39 16.08 1.83
C ASP A 55 -15.14 15.06 0.96
N HIS A 56 -16.21 14.49 1.52
CA HIS A 56 -17.09 13.52 0.88
C HIS A 56 -17.83 14.04 -0.36
N THR A 57 -17.84 15.36 -0.62
CA THR A 57 -18.36 15.95 -1.87
C THR A 57 -17.27 16.22 -2.91
N GLY A 58 -15.99 16.19 -2.50
CA GLY A 58 -14.85 16.57 -3.32
C GLY A 58 -14.42 18.02 -3.12
N SER A 59 -14.91 18.72 -2.10
CA SER A 59 -14.41 20.04 -1.75
C SER A 59 -13.02 19.90 -1.14
N LEU A 60 -12.04 20.60 -1.71
CA LEU A 60 -10.65 20.52 -1.27
C LEU A 60 -10.51 21.10 0.15
N LEU A 61 -10.02 20.29 1.08
CA LEU A 61 -9.76 20.68 2.46
C LEU A 61 -8.29 21.04 2.67
N LEU A 62 -7.36 20.28 2.10
CA LEU A 62 -5.92 20.51 2.21
C LEU A 62 -5.20 20.05 0.94
N LYS A 63 -4.31 20.90 0.42
CA LYS A 63 -3.37 20.56 -0.64
C LYS A 63 -2.04 21.25 -0.37
N PRO A 64 -1.08 20.58 0.29
CA PRO A 64 0.24 21.16 0.52
C PRO A 64 0.94 21.44 -0.82
N PRO A 65 1.89 22.39 -0.86
CA PRO A 65 2.71 22.60 -2.05
C PRO A 65 3.37 21.30 -2.49
N THR A 66 3.05 20.87 -3.70
CA THR A 66 3.58 19.63 -4.27
C THR A 66 4.82 19.95 -5.07
N LYS A 67 5.93 19.23 -4.84
CA LYS A 67 7.12 19.31 -5.68
C LYS A 67 7.16 18.10 -6.59
N GLN A 68 7.46 18.31 -7.87
CA GLN A 68 7.89 17.22 -8.72
C GLN A 68 9.36 16.93 -8.43
N VAL A 69 9.65 15.71 -8.00
CA VAL A 69 11.02 15.21 -7.85
C VAL A 69 11.34 14.27 -9.00
N LYS A 70 12.62 14.13 -9.32
CA LYS A 70 13.09 13.29 -10.43
C LYS A 70 13.16 11.81 -10.07
N ASP A 71 13.42 11.51 -8.80
CA ASP A 71 13.66 10.17 -8.28
C ASP A 71 13.59 10.15 -6.75
N VAL A 72 13.79 8.97 -6.16
CA VAL A 72 13.85 8.75 -4.71
C VAL A 72 15.02 9.49 -4.03
N TYR A 73 16.13 9.72 -4.75
CA TYR A 73 17.30 10.42 -4.21
C TYR A 73 17.01 11.91 -4.02
N GLU A 74 16.25 12.52 -4.94
CA GLU A 74 15.78 13.88 -4.76
C GLU A 74 14.77 13.97 -3.61
N VAL A 75 13.85 13.00 -3.44
CA VAL A 75 12.94 12.94 -2.28
C VAL A 75 13.70 12.95 -0.97
N ALA A 76 14.74 12.12 -0.87
CA ALA A 76 15.59 12.01 0.31
C ALA A 76 16.23 13.35 0.71
N ASN A 77 16.58 14.17 -0.28
CA ASN A 77 17.19 15.49 -0.06
C ASN A 77 16.17 16.62 0.14
N THR A 78 14.87 16.35 0.10
CA THR A 78 13.86 17.38 0.37
C THR A 78 13.67 17.65 1.86
N THR A 79 13.44 18.91 2.21
CA THR A 79 13.09 19.34 3.57
C THR A 79 11.59 19.29 3.85
N ASN A 80 10.75 19.06 2.83
CA ASN A 80 9.30 18.94 2.99
C ASN A 80 8.91 17.53 3.43
N SER A 81 8.33 17.40 4.63
CA SER A 81 7.93 16.11 5.21
C SER A 81 6.69 15.49 4.57
N LEU A 82 5.93 16.26 3.76
CA LEU A 82 4.68 15.80 3.15
C LEU A 82 4.85 15.25 1.72
N SER A 83 6.03 15.41 1.12
CA SER A 83 6.32 14.83 -0.19
C SER A 83 6.55 13.32 -0.07
N THR A 84 5.84 12.55 -0.89
CA THR A 84 5.89 11.09 -0.87
C THR A 84 6.11 10.56 -2.29
N ILE A 85 7.10 9.68 -2.47
CA ILE A 85 7.23 8.88 -3.70
C ILE A 85 6.53 7.55 -3.53
N ILE A 86 5.79 7.16 -4.56
CA ILE A 86 5.05 5.92 -4.56
C ILE A 86 5.87 4.85 -5.25
N THR A 87 5.92 3.67 -4.64
CA THR A 87 6.51 2.47 -5.22
C THR A 87 5.62 1.25 -5.01
N TYR A 88 5.95 0.17 -5.70
CA TYR A 88 5.26 -1.10 -5.63
C TYR A 88 5.94 -2.01 -4.60
N ARG A 89 5.20 -2.48 -3.59
CA ARG A 89 5.74 -3.24 -2.45
C ARG A 89 6.43 -4.53 -2.88
N ASP A 90 5.83 -5.25 -3.81
CA ASP A 90 6.39 -6.44 -4.47
C ASP A 90 7.76 -6.13 -5.09
N ARG A 91 7.83 -5.14 -5.97
CA ARG A 91 9.07 -4.80 -6.69
C ARG A 91 10.15 -4.29 -5.75
N LEU A 92 9.79 -3.47 -4.76
CA LEU A 92 10.77 -3.00 -3.78
C LEU A 92 11.34 -4.18 -2.97
N ARG A 93 10.48 -5.12 -2.57
CA ARG A 93 10.92 -6.33 -1.87
C ARG A 93 11.88 -7.15 -2.73
N ASP A 94 11.57 -7.36 -4.00
CA ASP A 94 12.43 -8.15 -4.91
C ASP A 94 13.85 -7.58 -4.98
N ILE A 95 13.97 -6.26 -5.08
CA ILE A 95 15.27 -5.58 -5.15
C ILE A 95 16.01 -5.62 -3.82
N LEU A 96 15.29 -5.45 -2.71
CA LEU A 96 15.90 -5.51 -1.37
C LEU A 96 16.33 -6.93 -0.98
N LEU A 97 15.78 -7.96 -1.61
CA LEU A 97 16.19 -9.36 -1.42
C LEU A 97 17.46 -9.73 -2.19
N GLU A 98 17.94 -8.88 -3.10
CA GLU A 98 19.15 -9.16 -3.88
C GLU A 98 20.36 -9.39 -2.96
N ASN A 99 20.99 -10.56 -3.10
CA ASN A 99 22.16 -10.99 -2.31
C ASN A 99 21.91 -11.17 -0.80
N VAL A 100 20.64 -11.27 -0.37
CA VAL A 100 20.30 -11.63 1.01
C VAL A 100 20.18 -13.16 1.11
N PRO A 101 20.94 -13.84 1.98
CA PRO A 101 20.92 -15.30 2.12
C PRO A 101 19.69 -15.77 2.93
N VAL A 102 18.48 -15.53 2.41
CA VAL A 102 17.22 -15.85 3.10
C VAL A 102 17.02 -17.36 3.16
N GLN A 103 16.77 -17.87 4.38
CA GLN A 103 16.32 -19.24 4.61
C GLN A 103 14.78 -19.26 4.65
N TRP A 104 14.16 -19.73 3.57
CA TRP A 104 12.70 -19.84 3.46
C TRP A 104 12.14 -21.02 4.24
N GLY A 105 10.84 -20.98 4.56
CA GLY A 105 10.17 -22.04 5.32
C GLY A 105 10.53 -22.08 6.81
N LYS A 106 11.33 -21.12 7.29
CA LYS A 106 11.77 -21.02 8.69
C LYS A 106 10.89 -20.05 9.48
N LYS A 107 9.78 -20.55 10.02
CA LYS A 107 8.91 -19.77 10.92
C LYS A 107 9.48 -19.79 12.34
N CYS A 108 10.04 -18.66 12.78
CA CYS A 108 10.50 -18.48 14.16
C CYS A 108 9.31 -18.60 15.12
N ILE A 109 9.51 -19.32 16.22
CA ILE A 109 8.49 -19.51 17.27
C ILE A 109 8.97 -19.03 18.66
N GLY A 110 10.25 -18.71 18.80
CA GLY A 110 10.85 -18.25 20.05
C GLY A 110 12.37 -18.25 19.98
N TYR A 111 13.01 -17.94 21.10
CA TYR A 111 14.46 -17.98 21.23
C TYR A 111 14.90 -18.30 22.67
N GLU A 112 16.16 -18.69 22.84
CA GLU A 112 16.81 -18.88 24.14
C GLU A 112 18.07 -18.01 24.21
N GLU A 113 18.14 -17.09 25.17
CA GLU A 113 19.35 -16.31 25.46
C GLU A 113 20.31 -17.14 26.32
N THR A 114 21.59 -17.16 25.96
CA THR A 114 22.67 -17.79 26.72
C THR A 114 23.81 -16.78 26.96
N ASP A 115 24.79 -17.16 27.77
CA ASP A 115 25.98 -16.32 28.00
C ASP A 115 26.81 -16.10 26.72
N ASP A 116 26.69 -17.01 25.75
CA ASP A 116 27.46 -17.00 24.49
C ASP A 116 26.69 -16.38 23.31
N GLY A 117 25.36 -16.26 23.38
CA GLY A 117 24.55 -15.75 22.27
C GLY A 117 23.06 -16.13 22.37
N VAL A 118 22.43 -16.36 21.21
CA VAL A 118 20.99 -16.63 21.11
C VAL A 118 20.72 -17.85 20.23
N TRP A 119 19.99 -18.82 20.75
CA TRP A 119 19.41 -19.92 19.97
C TRP A 119 18.03 -19.53 19.49
N VAL A 120 17.83 -19.47 18.17
CA VAL A 120 16.53 -19.22 17.54
C VAL A 120 15.83 -20.56 17.30
N LEU A 121 14.55 -20.65 17.68
CA LEU A 121 13.74 -21.85 17.59
C LEU A 121 12.73 -21.73 16.44
N PHE A 122 12.63 -22.76 15.61
CA PHE A 122 11.72 -22.78 14.45
C PHE A 122 10.62 -23.84 14.58
N GLU A 123 9.48 -23.60 13.94
CA GLU A 123 8.29 -24.48 13.96
C GLU A 123 8.58 -25.91 13.45
N ASP A 124 9.57 -26.07 12.57
CA ASP A 124 10.01 -27.37 12.04
C ASP A 124 10.89 -28.18 13.03
N GLY A 125 11.11 -27.66 14.24
CA GLY A 125 11.93 -28.27 15.28
C GLY A 125 13.43 -28.01 15.14
N SER A 126 13.87 -27.33 14.08
CA SER A 126 15.26 -26.90 13.95
C SER A 126 15.58 -25.71 14.86
N LYS A 127 16.88 -25.52 15.12
CA LYS A 127 17.41 -24.37 15.86
C LYS A 127 18.67 -23.85 15.21
N GLU A 128 18.89 -22.55 15.28
CA GLU A 128 20.10 -21.88 14.76
C GLU A 128 20.68 -20.98 15.84
N PHE A 129 22.01 -20.89 15.89
CA PHE A 129 22.72 -20.03 16.84
C PHE A 129 23.17 -18.72 16.18
N CYS A 130 23.10 -17.62 16.91
CA CYS A 130 23.59 -16.31 16.47
C CYS A 130 24.05 -15.45 17.65
N ASP A 131 24.95 -14.50 17.41
CA ASP A 131 25.36 -13.54 18.44
C ASP A 131 24.29 -12.47 18.70
N ILE A 132 23.54 -12.10 17.65
CA ILE A 132 22.51 -11.04 17.69
C ILE A 132 21.26 -11.53 16.95
N LEU A 133 20.11 -11.47 17.64
CA LEU A 133 18.79 -11.68 17.07
C LEU A 133 18.06 -10.34 16.87
N VAL A 134 17.61 -10.08 15.64
CA VAL A 134 16.76 -8.93 15.30
C VAL A 134 15.35 -9.41 14.96
N GLY A 135 14.36 -9.05 15.79
CA GLY A 135 12.95 -9.35 15.54
C GLY A 135 12.34 -8.44 14.47
N ALA A 136 12.35 -8.89 13.21
CA ALA A 136 11.75 -8.21 12.06
C ALA A 136 10.54 -8.99 11.49
N ASP A 137 9.79 -9.64 12.38
CA ASP A 137 8.76 -10.67 12.14
C ASP A 137 7.31 -10.14 12.23
N GLY A 138 7.13 -8.83 12.09
CA GLY A 138 5.84 -8.18 11.88
C GLY A 138 4.97 -8.01 13.13
N VAL A 139 3.71 -7.61 12.93
CA VAL A 139 2.79 -7.22 14.02
C VAL A 139 2.52 -8.35 15.02
N ASN A 140 2.60 -9.62 14.59
CA ASN A 140 2.36 -10.79 15.44
C ASN A 140 3.64 -11.42 16.01
N SER A 141 4.78 -10.74 15.88
CA SER A 141 6.12 -11.15 16.30
C SER A 141 6.17 -12.00 17.58
N PRO A 142 6.53 -13.30 17.49
CA PRO A 142 6.89 -14.10 18.66
C PRO A 142 8.08 -13.51 19.42
N VAL A 143 9.07 -12.95 18.73
CA VAL A 143 10.27 -12.37 19.37
C VAL A 143 9.89 -11.21 20.30
N ARG A 144 9.07 -10.27 19.81
CA ARG A 144 8.56 -9.16 20.63
C ARG A 144 7.73 -9.67 21.81
N LYS A 145 6.82 -10.61 21.58
CA LYS A 145 5.97 -11.17 22.66
C LYS A 145 6.79 -11.78 23.79
N GLN A 146 7.91 -12.44 23.47
CA GLN A 146 8.82 -12.99 24.47
C GLN A 146 9.67 -11.91 25.16
N LYS A 147 10.21 -10.93 24.42
CA LYS A 147 11.09 -9.90 24.98
C LYS A 147 10.35 -8.83 25.78
N LEU A 148 9.16 -8.44 25.35
CA LEU A 148 8.34 -7.34 25.88
C LEU A 148 6.87 -7.78 25.97
N PRO A 149 6.53 -8.75 26.84
CA PRO A 149 5.19 -9.31 26.95
C PRO A 149 4.12 -8.27 27.34
N GLU A 150 4.51 -7.19 28.00
CA GLU A 150 3.64 -6.07 28.36
C GLU A 150 3.27 -5.18 27.16
N LEU A 151 4.03 -5.22 26.06
CA LEU A 151 3.77 -4.44 24.86
C LEU A 151 2.64 -5.08 24.04
N GLN A 152 1.41 -4.64 24.30
CA GLN A 152 0.21 -5.13 23.65
C GLN A 152 -0.08 -4.43 22.32
N ILE A 153 -0.70 -5.16 21.39
CA ILE A 153 -1.25 -4.60 20.16
C ILE A 153 -2.54 -3.86 20.53
N PHE A 154 -2.67 -2.62 20.05
CA PHE A 154 -3.87 -1.82 20.23
C PHE A 154 -4.72 -1.85 18.96
N ASP A 155 -6.01 -2.16 19.11
CA ASP A 155 -6.99 -2.05 18.03
C ASP A 155 -7.54 -0.62 17.97
N TYR A 156 -7.38 0.01 16.81
CA TYR A 156 -7.86 1.38 16.55
C TYR A 156 -9.38 1.45 16.28
N GLY A 157 -10.05 0.32 16.10
CA GLY A 157 -11.48 0.27 15.75
C GLY A 157 -11.75 0.80 14.34
N ILE A 158 -10.82 0.58 13.42
CA ILE A 158 -10.93 0.95 12.01
C ILE A 158 -10.76 -0.31 11.16
N THR A 159 -11.78 -0.62 10.36
CA THR A 159 -11.70 -1.66 9.34
C THR A 159 -11.23 -1.00 8.04
N MET A 160 -10.24 -1.61 7.37
CA MET A 160 -9.71 -1.13 6.10
C MET A 160 -9.80 -2.21 5.03
N ILE A 161 -10.40 -1.87 3.91
CA ILE A 161 -10.48 -2.72 2.72
C ILE A 161 -9.54 -2.14 1.68
N ILE A 162 -8.64 -2.97 1.15
CA ILE A 162 -7.57 -2.55 0.23
C ILE A 162 -7.73 -3.31 -1.08
N ALA A 163 -7.77 -2.59 -2.20
CA ALA A 163 -7.82 -3.17 -3.52
C ALA A 163 -6.72 -2.60 -4.40
N ASP A 164 -5.99 -3.48 -5.09
CA ASP A 164 -5.12 -3.12 -6.20
C ASP A 164 -5.86 -3.33 -7.52
N VAL A 165 -5.93 -2.28 -8.33
CA VAL A 165 -6.72 -2.28 -9.57
C VAL A 165 -5.89 -1.77 -10.74
N ALA A 166 -6.23 -2.24 -11.94
CA ALA A 166 -5.92 -1.55 -13.17
C ALA A 166 -6.99 -0.48 -13.41
N ALA A 167 -6.61 0.79 -13.22
CA ALA A 167 -7.49 1.91 -13.48
C ALA A 167 -7.29 2.39 -14.93
N PRO A 168 -8.35 2.46 -15.75
CA PRO A 168 -8.25 3.06 -17.07
C PRO A 168 -7.97 4.56 -16.95
N LYS A 169 -7.17 5.08 -17.88
CA LYS A 169 -6.71 6.48 -17.87
C LYS A 169 -7.85 7.49 -17.72
N ASN A 170 -8.95 7.29 -18.42
CA ASN A 170 -10.11 8.18 -18.38
C ASN A 170 -10.70 8.33 -16.96
N LEU A 171 -10.64 7.28 -16.14
CA LEU A 171 -11.17 7.25 -14.80
C LEU A 171 -10.23 7.98 -13.83
N LEU A 172 -8.91 7.77 -13.96
CA LEU A 172 -7.93 8.54 -13.20
C LEU A 172 -7.93 10.03 -13.58
N ASP A 173 -8.07 10.37 -14.86
CA ASP A 173 -8.17 11.77 -15.31
C ASP A 173 -9.38 12.48 -14.65
N ARG A 174 -10.52 11.78 -14.52
CA ARG A 174 -11.69 12.30 -13.81
C ARG A 174 -11.43 12.49 -12.32
N LEU A 175 -10.74 11.55 -11.68
CA LEU A 175 -10.33 11.66 -10.28
C LEU A 175 -9.40 12.87 -10.08
N ILE A 176 -8.41 13.04 -10.95
CA ILE A 176 -7.45 14.16 -10.93
C ILE A 176 -8.16 15.50 -11.11
N LYS A 177 -9.18 15.56 -11.96
CA LYS A 177 -10.00 16.77 -12.13
C LYS A 177 -10.72 17.17 -10.84
N LEU A 178 -11.12 16.20 -10.02
CA LEU A 178 -11.84 16.45 -8.76
C LEU A 178 -10.89 16.76 -7.59
N ASN A 179 -9.83 15.97 -7.42
CA ASN A 179 -8.96 16.00 -6.23
C ASN A 179 -7.58 16.64 -6.47
N GLY A 180 -7.29 17.05 -7.71
CA GLY A 180 -5.98 17.50 -8.14
C GLY A 180 -5.06 16.35 -8.56
N ASN A 181 -3.84 16.73 -8.93
CA ASN A 181 -2.80 15.87 -9.53
C ASN A 181 -1.83 15.22 -8.52
N GLY A 182 -2.19 15.18 -7.23
CA GLY A 182 -1.40 14.45 -6.24
C GLY A 182 -1.51 12.95 -6.50
N THR A 183 -0.38 12.23 -6.42
CA THR A 183 -0.33 10.78 -6.56
C THR A 183 -0.91 10.05 -5.35
N PHE A 184 -1.03 10.74 -4.22
CA PHE A 184 -1.73 10.29 -3.02
C PHE A 184 -2.92 11.21 -2.73
N GLN A 185 -4.11 10.64 -2.71
CA GLN A 185 -5.35 11.36 -2.50
C GLN A 185 -6.13 10.74 -1.36
N GLU A 186 -6.43 11.54 -0.35
CA GLU A 186 -7.29 11.16 0.76
C GLU A 186 -8.60 11.90 0.68
N THR A 187 -9.64 11.25 1.18
CA THR A 187 -10.94 11.84 1.15
C THR A 187 -11.82 11.33 2.28
N VAL A 188 -12.38 12.26 3.06
CA VAL A 188 -12.97 11.98 4.38
C VAL A 188 -14.49 12.13 4.37
N GLY A 189 -15.16 11.18 5.00
CA GLY A 189 -16.59 11.11 5.21
C GLY A 189 -17.07 11.78 6.48
N PHE A 190 -18.35 12.14 6.53
CA PHE A 190 -18.96 12.70 7.74
C PHE A 190 -19.03 11.70 8.89
N TYR A 191 -19.18 10.41 8.57
CA TYR A 191 -19.38 9.35 9.56
C TYR A 191 -18.09 8.58 9.87
N GLY A 192 -16.94 9.20 9.63
CA GLY A 192 -15.62 8.65 9.94
C GLY A 192 -15.05 7.71 8.88
N ASP A 193 -15.74 7.49 7.77
CA ASP A 193 -15.20 6.70 6.67
C ASP A 193 -14.16 7.49 5.85
N THR A 194 -13.14 6.82 5.36
CA THR A 194 -12.05 7.43 4.59
C THR A 194 -11.81 6.68 3.30
N THR A 195 -11.26 7.37 2.31
CA THR A 195 -10.78 6.72 1.09
C THR A 195 -9.43 7.27 0.73
N PHE A 196 -8.46 6.38 0.58
CA PHE A 196 -7.13 6.67 0.11
C PHE A 196 -6.96 6.10 -1.29
N ILE A 197 -6.39 6.87 -2.20
CA ILE A 197 -6.02 6.39 -3.54
C ILE A 197 -4.54 6.72 -3.76
N PHE A 198 -3.78 5.69 -4.08
CA PHE A 198 -2.39 5.77 -4.52
C PHE A 198 -2.33 5.35 -5.98
N PHE A 199 -1.69 6.15 -6.83
CA PHE A 199 -1.51 5.78 -8.23
C PHE A 199 -0.26 6.43 -8.82
N ARG A 200 0.19 5.87 -9.94
CA ARG A 200 1.28 6.42 -10.74
C ARG A 200 0.85 6.54 -12.20
N HIS A 201 1.43 7.46 -12.94
CA HIS A 201 1.18 7.63 -14.38
C HIS A 201 2.09 6.73 -15.24
N ILE A 202 2.55 5.61 -14.69
CA ILE A 202 3.33 4.61 -15.40
C ILE A 202 2.36 3.59 -15.99
N PRO A 203 2.23 3.51 -17.32
CA PRO A 203 1.36 2.53 -17.96
C PRO A 203 1.73 1.11 -17.56
N ILE A 204 0.72 0.25 -17.38
CA ILE A 204 0.92 -1.19 -17.27
C ILE A 204 0.63 -1.87 -18.60
N GLU A 205 1.50 -2.79 -19.00
CA GLU A 205 1.26 -3.67 -20.13
C GLU A 205 0.42 -4.85 -19.64
N GLN A 206 -0.79 -5.02 -20.18
CA GLN A 206 -1.57 -6.23 -19.98
C GLN A 206 -2.08 -6.74 -21.33
N GLU A 207 -1.73 -7.99 -21.65
CA GLU A 207 -2.14 -8.65 -22.89
C GLU A 207 -3.65 -8.99 -22.93
N ASN A 208 -4.32 -8.97 -21.77
CA ASN A 208 -5.67 -9.51 -21.57
C ASN A 208 -6.79 -8.46 -21.43
N PHE A 209 -6.53 -7.15 -21.58
CA PHE A 209 -7.61 -6.16 -21.55
C PHE A 209 -8.45 -6.19 -22.83
N GLU A 210 -9.77 -6.09 -22.66
CA GLU A 210 -10.74 -6.05 -23.77
C GLU A 210 -10.43 -4.90 -24.75
N ASN A 211 -9.90 -3.78 -24.26
CA ASN A 211 -9.55 -2.61 -25.07
C ASN A 211 -8.03 -2.38 -25.11
N LYS A 212 -7.37 -2.94 -26.13
CA LYS A 212 -5.92 -2.78 -26.36
C LYS A 212 -5.46 -1.36 -26.66
N ASN A 213 -6.38 -0.45 -27.00
CA ASN A 213 -6.07 0.96 -27.27
C ASN A 213 -6.18 1.85 -26.01
N GLU A 214 -6.68 1.31 -24.90
CA GLU A 214 -6.85 2.04 -23.65
C GLU A 214 -5.62 1.89 -22.76
N THR A 215 -5.10 3.01 -22.27
CA THR A 215 -3.99 3.02 -21.31
C THR A 215 -4.52 2.74 -19.91
N TYR A 216 -3.91 1.78 -19.23
CA TYR A 216 -4.20 1.44 -17.84
C TYR A 216 -3.03 1.80 -16.95
N TYR A 217 -3.34 2.14 -15.70
CA TYR A 217 -2.39 2.42 -14.64
C TYR A 217 -2.69 1.55 -13.44
N ARG A 218 -1.67 1.18 -12.67
CA ARG A 218 -1.89 0.54 -11.37
C ARG A 218 -2.35 1.60 -10.37
N ALA A 219 -3.40 1.30 -9.61
CA ALA A 219 -3.85 2.10 -8.47
C ALA A 219 -4.14 1.20 -7.27
N THR A 220 -3.78 1.64 -6.06
CA THR A 220 -4.28 1.05 -4.82
C THR A 220 -5.37 1.96 -4.29
N ILE A 221 -6.51 1.38 -3.93
CA ILE A 221 -7.55 2.09 -3.22
C ILE A 221 -7.75 1.44 -1.86
N LEU A 222 -7.79 2.26 -0.81
CA LEU A 222 -8.22 1.85 0.50
C LEU A 222 -9.55 2.52 0.84
N TYR A 223 -10.49 1.75 1.37
CA TYR A 223 -11.67 2.25 2.03
C TYR A 223 -11.60 1.90 3.51
N GLY A 224 -11.52 2.92 4.36
CA GLY A 224 -11.54 2.76 5.81
C GLY A 224 -12.89 3.17 6.38
N TYR A 225 -13.37 2.48 7.41
CA TYR A 225 -14.56 2.89 8.15
C TYR A 225 -14.48 2.40 9.61
N PRO A 226 -15.26 2.99 10.54
CA PRO A 226 -15.26 2.54 11.93
C PRO A 226 -15.75 1.10 12.06
N THR A 227 -14.96 0.21 12.68
CA THR A 227 -15.28 -1.23 12.84
C THR A 227 -16.58 -1.47 13.59
N LYS A 228 -16.99 -0.54 14.47
CA LYS A 228 -18.29 -0.61 15.15
C LYS A 228 -19.51 -0.60 14.21
N LEU A 229 -19.32 -0.35 12.91
CA LEU A 229 -20.38 -0.47 11.91
C LEU A 229 -20.57 -1.91 11.44
N ASP A 230 -19.57 -2.79 11.65
CA ASP A 230 -19.67 -4.22 11.41
C ASP A 230 -20.59 -4.85 12.49
N ASP A 231 -21.91 -4.77 12.30
CA ASP A 231 -22.90 -5.39 13.19
C ASP A 231 -23.04 -6.90 12.91
N GLU A 232 -23.16 -7.73 13.95
CA GLU A 232 -23.38 -9.19 13.84
C GLU A 232 -24.69 -9.59 13.14
N HIS A 233 -25.60 -8.62 12.93
CA HIS A 233 -26.89 -8.77 12.26
C HIS A 233 -26.93 -8.14 10.86
N ASP A 234 -25.78 -7.77 10.28
CA ASP A 234 -25.74 -7.23 8.92
C ASP A 234 -26.10 -8.32 7.89
N GLU A 235 -27.18 -8.10 7.14
CA GLU A 235 -27.57 -8.93 5.99
C GLU A 235 -26.52 -8.89 4.86
N HIS A 236 -25.50 -8.04 4.98
CA HIS A 236 -24.37 -7.91 4.06
C HIS A 236 -23.06 -8.41 4.67
N LYS A 237 -23.12 -9.55 5.37
CA LYS A 237 -21.95 -10.27 5.86
C LYS A 237 -20.93 -10.44 4.73
N VAL A 238 -19.72 -9.96 4.97
CA VAL A 238 -18.59 -10.07 4.03
C VAL A 238 -18.07 -11.49 4.06
N ASP A 239 -17.79 -12.02 2.88
CA ASP A 239 -16.95 -13.19 2.71
C ASP A 239 -15.56 -12.68 2.31
N ASP A 240 -14.61 -12.69 3.25
CA ASP A 240 -13.26 -12.13 3.04
C ASP A 240 -12.47 -12.91 1.99
N GLU A 241 -12.89 -14.13 1.65
CA GLU A 241 -12.28 -14.97 0.62
C GLU A 241 -12.92 -14.73 -0.77
N ASP A 242 -14.01 -13.94 -0.86
CA ASP A 242 -14.65 -13.55 -2.11
C ASP A 242 -14.51 -12.04 -2.38
N SER A 243 -13.65 -11.68 -3.33
CA SER A 243 -13.40 -10.29 -3.70
C SER A 243 -14.66 -9.56 -4.19
N ALA A 244 -15.62 -10.25 -4.81
CA ALA A 244 -16.88 -9.66 -5.22
C ALA A 244 -17.75 -9.30 -4.02
N SER A 245 -17.80 -10.17 -3.00
CA SER A 245 -18.46 -9.91 -1.72
C SER A 245 -17.87 -8.67 -1.03
N VAL A 246 -16.54 -8.62 -0.89
CA VAL A 246 -15.82 -7.46 -0.31
C VAL A 246 -16.10 -6.17 -1.08
N VAL A 247 -16.03 -6.19 -2.41
CA VAL A 247 -16.31 -5.00 -3.25
C VAL A 247 -17.76 -4.53 -3.11
N ASN A 248 -18.72 -5.46 -3.04
CA ASN A 248 -20.12 -5.11 -2.84
C ASN A 248 -20.38 -4.46 -1.48
N HIS A 249 -19.72 -4.97 -0.44
CA HIS A 249 -19.78 -4.41 0.89
C HIS A 249 -19.19 -2.98 0.95
N VAL A 250 -18.05 -2.74 0.33
CA VAL A 250 -17.49 -1.38 0.18
C VAL A 250 -18.46 -0.44 -0.55
N LYS A 251 -19.06 -0.90 -1.66
CA LYS A 251 -20.03 -0.11 -2.42
C LYS A 251 -21.27 0.20 -1.58
N TYR A 252 -21.73 -0.74 -0.74
CA TYR A 252 -22.82 -0.51 0.20
C TYR A 252 -22.47 0.60 1.18
N TYR A 253 -21.32 0.51 1.87
CA TYR A 253 -20.93 1.52 2.85
C TYR A 253 -20.67 2.90 2.24
N ILE A 254 -20.05 2.98 1.06
CA ILE A 254 -19.92 4.25 0.34
C ILE A 254 -21.30 4.88 0.08
N ARG A 255 -22.31 4.08 -0.33
CA ARG A 255 -23.67 4.59 -0.57
C ARG A 255 -24.40 4.97 0.72
N LYS A 256 -24.16 4.25 1.81
CA LYS A 256 -24.78 4.47 3.13
C LYS A 256 -24.22 5.72 3.81
N LEU A 257 -22.90 5.92 3.74
CA LEU A 257 -22.19 6.94 4.50
C LEU A 257 -21.93 8.24 3.71
N ARG A 258 -22.04 8.22 2.37
CA ARG A 258 -21.78 9.40 1.54
C ARG A 258 -23.01 9.86 0.77
N PRO A 259 -23.18 11.18 0.58
CA PRO A 259 -24.29 11.71 -0.21
C PRO A 259 -24.15 11.31 -1.68
N LYS A 260 -25.28 11.34 -2.39
CA LYS A 260 -25.31 11.14 -3.85
C LYS A 260 -24.71 12.36 -4.55
N CYS A 261 -23.46 12.27 -4.96
CA CYS A 261 -22.76 13.30 -5.74
C CYS A 261 -21.84 12.64 -6.78
N GLU A 262 -21.24 13.45 -7.66
CA GLU A 262 -20.27 12.95 -8.64
C GLU A 262 -19.14 12.18 -7.95
N MET A 263 -18.57 12.71 -6.87
CA MET A 263 -17.50 12.07 -6.12
C MET A 263 -17.84 10.64 -5.67
N THR A 264 -19.03 10.44 -5.09
CA THR A 264 -19.52 9.11 -4.67
C THR A 264 -19.65 8.14 -5.85
N LYS A 265 -20.18 8.59 -7.00
CA LYS A 265 -20.28 7.76 -8.22
C LYS A 265 -18.91 7.30 -8.70
N HIS A 266 -17.93 8.19 -8.72
CA HIS A 266 -16.57 7.87 -9.17
C HIS A 266 -15.92 6.82 -8.25
N ARG A 267 -16.06 6.95 -6.93
CA ARG A 267 -15.49 5.99 -5.96
C ARG A 267 -16.10 4.60 -6.10
N ILE A 268 -17.43 4.52 -6.28
CA ILE A 268 -18.12 3.25 -6.56
C ILE A 268 -17.61 2.63 -7.87
N GLY A 269 -17.39 3.44 -8.91
CA GLY A 269 -16.85 2.99 -10.18
C GLY A 269 -15.44 2.43 -10.05
N ILE A 270 -14.54 3.17 -9.39
CA ILE A 270 -13.16 2.77 -9.14
C ILE A 270 -13.10 1.47 -8.30
N MET A 271 -13.91 1.35 -7.24
CA MET A 271 -14.01 0.11 -6.45
C MET A 271 -14.52 -1.08 -7.25
N GLY A 272 -15.38 -0.83 -8.24
CA GLY A 272 -15.89 -1.87 -9.14
C GLY A 272 -14.83 -2.52 -10.02
N LEU A 273 -13.64 -1.92 -10.16
CA LEU A 273 -12.52 -2.51 -10.90
C LEU A 273 -11.86 -3.67 -10.13
N GLY A 274 -11.98 -3.68 -8.80
CA GLY A 274 -11.37 -4.72 -7.96
C GLY A 274 -11.95 -6.11 -8.19
N SER A 275 -13.22 -6.21 -8.57
CA SER A 275 -13.90 -7.49 -8.81
C SER A 275 -13.67 -8.05 -10.23
N GLN A 276 -12.95 -7.34 -11.10
CA GLN A 276 -12.72 -7.76 -12.50
C GLN A 276 -11.36 -8.46 -12.71
N ASN A 277 -10.48 -8.47 -11.71
CA ASN A 277 -9.12 -9.00 -11.84
C ASN A 277 -8.97 -10.47 -11.38
N ASP A 278 -10.02 -11.09 -10.85
CA ASP A 278 -10.01 -12.48 -10.34
C ASP A 278 -10.62 -13.51 -11.31
N SER A 279 -10.95 -13.10 -12.54
CA SER A 279 -11.50 -13.97 -13.60
C SER A 279 -10.49 -14.29 -14.69
#